data_AF-A0A544TT02-F1
#
_entry.id   AF-A0A544TT02-F1
#
_cell.length_a   1.000
_cell.length_b   1.000
_cell.length_c   1.000
_cell.angle_alpha   90.00
_cell.angle_beta   90.00
_cell.angle_gamma   90.00
#
_symmetry.space_group_name_H-M   'P 1'
#
loop_
_entity.id
_entity.type
_entity.pdbx_description
1 polymer ?
#
loop_
_entity_poly.entity_id
_entity_poly.type
_entity_poly.pdbx_seq_one_letter_code
_entity_poly.pdbx_strand_id
1 'polypeptide(L)'
;MFVTEKELLESGYRKYPGETIDVFYDIKKCVHAGECVRGNGDVFKVNRKPWIIADNASTEEVALVVDSCPSGALKYIRKEEMDMEFLIDSNRFYLEDANGELTAEITFTRPNDDFFIIDHTGVNDSLRGQGVAQALVKAVVDKARAENMKIIPLCPFAKLEFEKKEEYADIWRR
;
A
#
# COMPACT_ATOMS: atom_id res chain seq x y z
N MET A 1 -3.35 8.98 14.53
CA MET A 1 -2.86 7.86 15.37
C MET A 1 -2.68 6.70 14.41
N PHE A 2 -1.44 6.40 14.04
CA PHE A 2 -1.14 5.30 13.12
C PHE A 2 -1.40 4.00 13.87
N VAL A 3 -2.25 3.14 13.32
CA VAL A 3 -2.62 1.86 13.93
C VAL A 3 -2.00 0.77 13.08
N THR A 4 -1.22 -0.12 13.69
CA THR A 4 -0.53 -1.18 12.97
C THR A 4 -1.46 -2.38 12.72
N GLU A 5 -1.15 -3.18 11.70
CA GLU A 5 -1.90 -4.41 11.42
C GLU A 5 -1.91 -5.34 12.63
N LYS A 6 -0.75 -5.48 13.29
CA LYS A 6 -0.59 -6.32 14.47
C LYS A 6 -1.54 -5.92 15.60
N GLU A 7 -1.62 -4.64 15.92
CA GLU A 7 -2.50 -4.12 16.97
C GLU A 7 -3.98 -4.38 16.67
N LEU A 8 -4.39 -4.25 15.41
CA LEU A 8 -5.77 -4.52 14.99
C LEU A 8 -6.12 -6.01 15.12
N LEU A 9 -5.23 -6.90 14.69
CA LEU A 9 -5.44 -8.34 14.79
C LEU A 9 -5.51 -8.80 16.26
N GLU A 10 -4.61 -8.32 17.12
CA GLU A 10 -4.62 -8.61 18.56
C GLU A 10 -5.87 -8.07 19.26
N SER A 11 -6.41 -6.94 18.77
CA SER A 11 -7.65 -6.33 19.26
C SER A 11 -8.94 -7.04 18.77
N GLY A 12 -8.82 -8.13 18.00
CA GLY A 12 -9.94 -8.94 17.55
C GLY A 12 -10.55 -8.52 16.21
N TYR A 13 -9.92 -7.62 15.46
CA TYR A 13 -10.36 -7.31 14.11
C TYR A 13 -10.01 -8.44 13.15
N ARG A 14 -10.93 -8.76 12.24
CA ARG A 14 -10.69 -9.64 11.12
C ARG A 14 -10.20 -8.83 9.93
N LYS A 15 -9.07 -9.24 9.33
CA LYS A 15 -8.51 -8.67 8.11
C LYS A 15 -9.26 -9.16 6.85
N TYR A 16 -9.49 -8.24 5.94
CA TYR A 16 -10.01 -8.44 4.58
C TYR A 16 -9.02 -7.76 3.64
N PRO A 17 -8.13 -8.55 3.00
CA PRO A 17 -7.06 -7.96 2.22
C PRO A 17 -7.57 -7.35 0.92
N GLY A 18 -6.94 -6.26 0.49
CA GLY A 18 -7.08 -5.67 -0.84
C GLY A 18 -5.71 -5.32 -1.45
N GLU A 19 -5.65 -4.97 -2.73
CA GLU A 19 -4.42 -4.64 -3.44
C GLU A 19 -3.75 -3.36 -2.90
N THR A 20 -4.56 -2.34 -2.61
CA THR A 20 -4.10 -1.01 -2.15
C THR A 20 -4.51 -0.69 -0.72
N ILE A 21 -5.57 -1.31 -0.22
CA ILE A 21 -6.14 -1.05 1.11
C ILE A 21 -6.58 -2.37 1.76
N ASP A 22 -6.12 -2.60 2.98
CA ASP A 22 -6.63 -3.68 3.83
C ASP A 22 -7.75 -3.13 4.72
N VAL A 23 -8.90 -3.81 4.72
CA VAL A 23 -10.03 -3.46 5.58
C VAL A 23 -10.09 -4.42 6.76
N PHE A 24 -10.33 -3.88 7.94
CA PHE A 24 -10.41 -4.60 9.19
C PHE A 24 -11.80 -4.43 9.78
N TYR A 25 -12.42 -5.54 10.19
CA TYR A 25 -13.77 -5.53 10.77
C TYR A 25 -13.86 -6.30 12.07
N ASP A 26 -14.45 -5.67 13.08
CA ASP A 26 -14.81 -6.28 14.35
C ASP A 26 -16.35 -6.32 14.51
N ILE A 27 -16.91 -7.52 14.37
CA ILE A 27 -18.35 -7.75 14.50
C ILE A 27 -18.88 -7.41 15.90
N LYS A 28 -18.08 -7.53 16.96
CA LYS A 28 -18.51 -7.28 18.33
C LYS A 28 -18.68 -5.79 18.62
N LYS A 29 -17.96 -4.94 17.89
CA LYS A 29 -18.09 -3.47 17.96
C LYS A 29 -19.16 -2.93 17.03
N CYS A 30 -19.53 -3.68 15.99
CA CYS A 30 -20.47 -3.23 15.00
C CYS A 30 -21.88 -3.10 15.57
N VAL A 31 -22.46 -1.91 15.47
CA VAL A 31 -23.86 -1.65 15.86
C VAL A 31 -24.80 -1.53 14.67
N HIS A 32 -24.29 -1.29 13.45
CA HIS A 32 -25.11 -0.98 12.27
C HIS A 32 -24.46 -1.41 10.93
N ALA A 33 -24.26 -2.73 10.71
CA ALA A 33 -23.62 -3.24 9.49
C ALA A 33 -24.33 -2.84 8.17
N GLY A 34 -25.62 -2.50 8.24
CA GLY A 34 -26.41 -2.04 7.08
C GLY A 34 -25.94 -0.72 6.48
N GLU A 35 -25.30 0.16 7.27
CA GLU A 35 -24.78 1.44 6.76
C GLU A 35 -23.60 1.23 5.81
N CYS A 36 -22.75 0.25 6.08
CA CYS A 36 -21.62 -0.06 5.20
C CYS A 36 -22.11 -0.61 3.84
N VAL A 37 -23.13 -1.49 3.88
CA VAL A 37 -23.77 -2.03 2.66
C VAL A 37 -24.44 -0.93 1.85
N ARG A 38 -25.05 0.07 2.50
CA ARG A 38 -25.62 1.24 1.82
C ARG A 38 -24.55 2.18 1.28
N GLY A 39 -23.46 2.36 2.03
CA GLY A 39 -22.35 3.23 1.66
C GLY A 39 -21.64 2.74 0.40
N ASN A 40 -21.39 1.43 0.29
CA ASN A 40 -20.89 0.82 -0.94
C ASN A 40 -21.23 -0.68 -1.00
N GLY A 41 -22.31 -1.03 -1.70
CA GLY A 41 -22.77 -2.42 -1.86
C GLY A 41 -21.89 -3.28 -2.77
N ASP A 42 -20.90 -2.68 -3.44
CA ASP A 42 -19.90 -3.41 -4.21
C ASP A 42 -18.72 -3.87 -3.37
N VAL A 43 -18.37 -3.10 -2.34
CA VAL A 43 -17.37 -3.49 -1.34
C VAL A 43 -17.98 -4.39 -0.25
N PHE A 44 -19.15 -4.05 0.29
CA PHE A 44 -19.78 -4.75 1.42
C PHE A 44 -20.94 -5.66 0.96
N LYS A 45 -20.61 -6.90 0.56
CA LYS A 45 -21.53 -7.85 -0.08
C LYS A 45 -22.33 -8.69 0.93
N VAL A 46 -23.62 -8.38 1.10
CA VAL A 46 -24.54 -9.25 1.87
C VAL A 46 -24.63 -10.65 1.23
N ASN A 47 -24.74 -11.69 2.07
CA ASN A 47 -24.91 -13.10 1.67
C ASN A 47 -23.76 -13.72 0.87
N ARG A 48 -22.54 -13.17 0.93
CA ARG A 48 -21.33 -13.77 0.36
C ARG A 48 -20.19 -13.80 1.36
N LYS A 49 -19.26 -14.74 1.14
CA LYS A 49 -17.94 -14.76 1.77
C LYS A 49 -16.86 -14.59 0.67
N PRO A 50 -15.86 -13.72 0.85
CA PRO A 50 -15.73 -12.75 1.94
C PRO A 50 -16.84 -11.69 1.89
N TRP A 51 -17.18 -11.13 3.06
CA TRP A 51 -18.20 -10.08 3.21
C TRP A 51 -17.71 -8.72 2.68
N ILE A 52 -16.41 -8.46 2.78
CA ILE A 52 -15.76 -7.24 2.32
C ILE A 52 -14.83 -7.61 1.16
N ILE A 53 -14.95 -6.91 0.04
CA ILE A 53 -14.10 -7.03 -1.15
C ILE A 53 -13.55 -5.63 -1.43
N ALA A 54 -12.39 -5.33 -0.86
CA ALA A 54 -11.78 -4.00 -0.90
C ALA A 54 -11.50 -3.51 -2.33
N ASP A 55 -11.16 -4.43 -3.24
CA ASP A 55 -10.75 -4.12 -4.62
C ASP A 55 -11.90 -3.80 -5.58
N ASN A 56 -13.14 -3.83 -5.11
CA ASN A 56 -14.31 -3.50 -5.93
C ASN A 56 -14.59 -1.99 -6.03
N ALA A 57 -13.79 -1.16 -5.37
CA ALA A 57 -13.88 0.29 -5.40
C ALA A 57 -12.49 0.92 -5.26
N SER A 58 -12.37 2.24 -5.43
CA SER A 58 -11.08 2.90 -5.21
C SER A 58 -10.68 2.90 -3.72
N THR A 59 -9.39 3.04 -3.44
CA THR A 59 -8.84 3.20 -2.08
C THR A 59 -9.59 4.29 -1.30
N GLU A 60 -9.89 5.39 -1.98
CA GLU A 60 -10.56 6.58 -1.46
C GLU A 60 -12.01 6.28 -1.12
N GLU A 61 -12.74 5.62 -2.02
CA GLU A 61 -14.14 5.24 -1.78
C GLU A 61 -14.26 4.25 -0.62
N VAL A 62 -13.37 3.25 -0.56
CA VAL A 62 -13.33 2.29 0.55
C VAL A 62 -13.03 3.01 1.87
N ALA A 63 -12.02 3.89 1.88
CA ALA A 63 -11.65 4.66 3.07
C ALA A 63 -12.80 5.53 3.56
N LEU A 64 -13.50 6.24 2.66
CA LEU A 64 -14.65 7.08 3.02
C LEU A 64 -15.77 6.29 3.71
N VAL A 65 -16.11 5.11 3.19
CA VAL A 65 -17.14 4.26 3.82
C VAL A 65 -16.66 3.75 5.17
N VAL A 66 -15.41 3.33 5.30
CA VAL A 66 -14.84 2.87 6.57
C VAL A 66 -14.82 4.00 7.61
N ASP A 67 -14.42 5.21 7.22
CA ASP A 67 -14.36 6.38 8.11
C ASP A 67 -15.73 6.83 8.59
N SER A 68 -16.78 6.55 7.83
CA SER A 68 -18.16 6.79 8.25
C SER A 68 -18.63 5.89 9.41
N CYS A 69 -17.84 4.88 9.80
CA CYS A 69 -18.22 3.91 10.83
C CYS A 69 -18.23 4.55 12.24
N PRO A 70 -19.40 4.83 12.84
CA PRO A 70 -19.47 5.57 14.10
C PRO A 70 -18.98 4.76 15.31
N SER A 71 -19.00 3.43 15.20
CA SER A 71 -18.57 2.51 16.26
C SER A 71 -17.08 2.20 16.23
N GLY A 72 -16.36 2.61 15.18
CA GLY A 72 -14.99 2.16 14.93
C GLY A 72 -14.86 0.66 14.69
N ALA A 73 -15.97 -0.04 14.38
CA ALA A 73 -15.97 -1.44 14.01
C ALA A 73 -15.25 -1.73 12.70
N LEU A 74 -15.10 -0.72 11.85
CA LEU A 74 -14.23 -0.75 10.67
C LEU A 74 -12.98 0.07 10.92
N LYS A 75 -11.85 -0.46 10.44
CA LYS A 75 -10.55 0.21 10.32
C LYS A 75 -9.95 -0.15 8.97
N TYR A 76 -9.02 0.65 8.48
CA TYR A 76 -8.26 0.30 7.29
C TYR A 76 -6.79 0.62 7.48
N ILE A 77 -5.96 -0.06 6.69
CA ILE A 77 -4.55 0.29 6.48
C ILE A 77 -4.35 0.44 4.99
N ARG A 78 -3.87 1.60 4.56
CA ARG A 78 -3.43 1.80 3.17
C ARG A 78 -2.05 1.18 3.06
N LYS A 79 -1.86 0.29 2.09
CA LYS A 79 -0.58 -0.42 1.95
C LYS A 79 0.58 0.48 1.54
N GLU A 80 0.25 1.63 0.97
CA GLU A 80 1.21 2.70 0.62
C GLU A 80 1.73 3.46 1.85
N GLU A 81 0.97 3.43 2.95
CA GLU A 81 1.30 4.05 4.24
C GLU A 81 1.82 3.02 5.25
N MET A 82 2.03 1.77 4.82
CA MET A 82 2.61 0.75 5.68
C MET A 82 4.12 1.04 5.80
N ASP A 83 4.57 1.42 7.00
CA ASP A 83 5.98 1.55 7.35
C ASP A 83 6.65 0.16 7.26
N MET A 84 6.98 -0.26 6.04
CA MET A 84 7.83 -1.41 5.79
C MET A 84 9.28 -0.97 5.98
N GLU A 85 9.97 -1.59 6.93
CA GLU A 85 11.41 -1.42 7.09
C GLU A 85 12.12 -2.21 6.00
N PHE A 86 12.50 -1.52 4.92
CA PHE A 86 13.34 -2.08 3.87
C PHE A 86 14.80 -2.15 4.33
N LEU A 87 15.47 -3.23 3.96
CA LEU A 87 16.92 -3.27 3.98
C LEU A 87 17.45 -2.33 2.88
N ILE A 88 18.46 -1.56 3.21
CA ILE A 88 18.99 -0.48 2.36
C ILE A 88 20.42 -0.81 1.95
N ASP A 89 20.68 -0.76 0.66
CA ASP A 89 22.02 -0.69 0.09
C ASP A 89 22.18 0.61 -0.72
N SER A 90 23.38 0.88 -1.23
CA SER A 90 23.75 2.12 -1.91
C SER A 90 22.87 2.45 -3.12
N ASN A 91 22.36 1.43 -3.80
CA ASN A 91 21.62 1.52 -5.06
C ASN A 91 20.37 0.63 -5.06
N ARG A 92 19.89 0.18 -3.90
CA ARG A 92 18.80 -0.79 -3.80
C ARG A 92 18.07 -0.71 -2.45
N PHE A 93 16.74 -0.87 -2.49
CA PHE A 93 15.94 -1.23 -1.31
C PHE A 93 15.38 -2.64 -1.49
N TYR A 94 15.33 -3.44 -0.44
CA TYR A 94 14.89 -4.83 -0.55
C TYR A 94 14.31 -5.42 0.75
N LEU A 95 13.62 -6.55 0.62
CA LEU A 95 13.11 -7.37 1.71
C LEU A 95 13.63 -8.80 1.57
N GLU A 96 13.92 -9.41 2.72
CA GLU A 96 14.25 -10.83 2.83
C GLU A 96 13.23 -11.52 3.76
N ASP A 97 12.98 -12.80 3.55
CA ASP A 97 12.17 -13.60 4.46
C ASP A 97 12.98 -14.06 5.70
N ALA A 98 12.34 -14.84 6.58
CA ALA A 98 13.01 -15.38 7.78
C ALA A 98 14.18 -16.33 7.48
N ASN A 99 14.31 -16.81 6.24
CA ASN A 99 15.37 -17.70 5.77
C ASN A 99 16.48 -16.93 5.03
N GLY A 100 16.34 -15.60 4.86
CA GLY A 100 17.25 -14.78 4.08
C GLY A 100 17.02 -14.83 2.57
N GLU A 101 15.86 -15.32 2.11
CA GLU A 101 15.51 -15.33 0.69
C GLU A 101 14.94 -13.97 0.28
N LEU A 102 15.44 -13.42 -0.84
CA LEU A 102 14.99 -12.15 -1.40
C LEU A 102 13.52 -12.24 -1.83
N THR A 103 12.65 -11.46 -1.17
CA THR A 103 11.22 -11.46 -1.44
C THR A 103 10.74 -10.23 -2.21
N ALA A 104 11.45 -9.12 -2.13
CA ALA A 104 11.15 -7.93 -2.91
C ALA A 104 12.40 -7.06 -3.06
N GLU A 105 12.55 -6.37 -4.18
CA GLU A 105 13.61 -5.39 -4.38
C GLU A 105 13.23 -4.28 -5.37
N ILE A 106 13.88 -3.13 -5.23
CA ILE A 106 13.92 -2.05 -6.19
C ILE A 106 15.35 -1.56 -6.35
N THR A 107 15.84 -1.51 -7.58
CA THR A 107 17.17 -0.97 -7.88
C THR A 107 17.04 0.41 -8.49
N PHE A 108 18.00 1.26 -8.16
CA PHE A 108 18.13 2.57 -8.76
C PHE A 108 19.59 2.97 -8.91
N THR A 109 19.91 3.70 -9.98
CA THR A 109 21.26 4.24 -10.19
C THR A 109 21.29 5.74 -9.97
N ARG A 110 22.46 6.26 -9.56
CA ARG A 110 22.78 7.68 -9.43
C ARG A 110 23.85 8.05 -10.45
N PRO A 111 23.49 8.44 -11.68
CA PRO A 111 24.48 8.85 -12.68
C PRO A 111 25.23 10.12 -12.27
N ASN A 112 24.57 11.02 -11.56
CA ASN A 112 25.10 12.28 -11.03
C ASN A 112 24.22 12.76 -9.85
N ASP A 113 24.49 13.96 -9.34
CA ASP A 113 23.79 14.53 -8.19
C ASP A 113 22.45 15.19 -8.53
N ASP A 114 21.94 15.04 -9.76
CA ASP A 114 20.68 15.65 -10.18
C ASP A 114 19.50 14.68 -10.17
N PHE A 115 19.73 13.38 -10.43
CA PHE A 115 18.63 12.42 -10.58
C PHE A 115 18.99 10.96 -10.30
N PHE A 116 17.97 10.19 -9.92
CA PHE A 116 17.98 8.73 -9.89
C PHE A 116 17.30 8.13 -11.12
N ILE A 117 17.74 6.94 -11.51
CA ILE A 117 17.06 6.10 -12.51
C ILE A 117 16.55 4.86 -11.79
N ILE A 118 15.25 4.60 -11.79
CA ILE A 118 14.68 3.33 -11.30
C ILE A 118 14.64 2.35 -12.48
N ASP A 119 15.50 1.34 -12.48
CA ASP A 119 15.64 0.38 -13.57
C ASP A 119 14.94 -0.97 -13.32
N HIS A 120 14.81 -1.40 -12.07
CA HIS A 120 14.12 -2.64 -11.71
C HIS A 120 13.23 -2.50 -10.47
N THR A 121 12.08 -3.17 -10.47
CA THR A 121 11.21 -3.36 -9.31
C THR A 121 10.64 -4.77 -9.40
N GLY A 122 10.90 -5.59 -8.39
CA GLY A 122 10.54 -7.00 -8.36
C GLY A 122 9.94 -7.38 -7.00
N VAL A 123 8.87 -8.15 -7.02
CA VAL A 123 8.23 -8.69 -5.81
C VAL A 123 7.85 -10.14 -6.08
N ASN A 124 8.20 -11.01 -5.13
CA ASN A 124 7.87 -12.42 -5.15
C ASN A 124 6.35 -12.61 -5.17
N ASP A 125 5.88 -13.68 -5.80
CA ASP A 125 4.47 -14.01 -5.94
C ASP A 125 3.74 -14.08 -4.59
N SER A 126 4.42 -14.49 -3.52
CA SER A 126 3.88 -14.52 -2.16
C SER A 126 3.48 -13.13 -1.63
N LEU A 127 4.11 -12.07 -2.13
CA LEU A 127 3.90 -10.67 -1.73
C LEU A 127 3.12 -9.85 -2.77
N ARG A 128 2.70 -10.45 -3.90
CA ARG A 128 1.87 -9.77 -4.90
C ARG A 128 0.51 -9.39 -4.33
N GLY A 129 -0.02 -8.25 -4.78
CA GLY A 129 -1.29 -7.70 -4.27
C GLY A 129 -1.19 -7.18 -2.82
N GLN A 130 0.02 -7.05 -2.28
CA GLN A 130 0.23 -6.53 -0.92
C GLN A 130 0.85 -5.14 -0.88
N GLY A 131 0.78 -4.37 -1.97
CA GLY A 131 1.31 -3.00 -2.00
C GLY A 131 2.84 -2.88 -1.88
N VAL A 132 3.58 -3.99 -1.83
CA VAL A 132 5.04 -3.99 -1.56
C VAL A 132 5.80 -3.26 -2.66
N ALA A 133 5.43 -3.49 -3.93
CA ALA A 133 6.09 -2.84 -5.06
C ALA A 133 5.87 -1.31 -5.03
N GLN A 134 4.66 -0.87 -4.67
CA GLN A 134 4.32 0.54 -4.50
C GLN A 134 5.11 1.17 -3.34
N ALA A 135 5.22 0.46 -2.21
CA ALA A 135 5.99 0.92 -1.06
C ALA A 135 7.49 1.05 -1.38
N LEU A 136 8.06 0.12 -2.17
CA LEU A 136 9.44 0.22 -2.66
C LEU A 136 9.66 1.46 -3.54
N VAL A 137 8.75 1.73 -4.48
CA VAL A 137 8.81 2.95 -5.31
C VAL A 137 8.74 4.20 -4.44
N LYS A 138 7.81 4.22 -3.48
CA LYS A 138 7.66 5.33 -2.53
C LYS A 138 8.95 5.56 -1.73
N ALA A 139 9.62 4.51 -1.28
CA ALA A 139 10.90 4.64 -0.55
C ALA A 139 11.99 5.33 -1.39
N VAL A 140 12.07 5.03 -2.69
CA VAL A 140 13.00 5.72 -3.61
C VAL A 140 12.57 7.18 -3.82
N VAL A 141 11.27 7.45 -3.96
CA VAL A 141 10.72 8.81 -4.06
C VAL A 141 11.07 9.64 -2.82
N ASP A 142 10.89 9.09 -1.62
CA ASP A 142 11.17 9.77 -0.36
C ASP A 142 12.68 10.03 -0.21
N LYS A 143 13.53 9.08 -0.61
CA LYS A 143 14.99 9.29 -0.69
C LYS A 143 15.34 10.41 -1.66
N ALA A 144 14.76 10.42 -2.86
CA ALA A 144 15.01 11.44 -3.87
C ALA A 144 14.60 12.83 -3.37
N ARG A 145 13.44 12.95 -2.71
CA ARG A 145 12.97 14.19 -2.08
C ARG A 145 13.93 14.66 -0.99
N ALA A 146 14.37 13.76 -0.11
CA ALA A 146 15.32 14.07 0.95
C ALA A 146 16.68 14.56 0.40
N GLU A 147 17.10 14.03 -0.75
CA GLU A 147 18.36 14.40 -1.40
C GLU A 147 18.21 15.51 -2.46
N ASN A 148 17.01 16.09 -2.61
CA ASN A 148 16.68 17.07 -3.66
C ASN A 148 16.96 16.60 -5.10
N MET A 149 16.81 15.31 -5.36
CA MET A 149 17.04 14.68 -6.66
C MET A 149 15.73 14.39 -7.38
N LYS A 150 15.74 14.38 -8.72
CA LYS A 150 14.60 13.92 -9.54
C LYS A 150 14.67 12.44 -9.84
N ILE A 151 13.61 11.85 -10.41
CA ILE A 151 13.55 10.42 -10.78
C ILE A 151 13.18 10.22 -12.24
N ILE A 152 13.90 9.32 -12.93
CA ILE A 152 13.54 8.76 -14.23
C ILE A 152 13.11 7.29 -14.03
N PRO A 153 11.82 6.94 -14.14
CA PRO A 153 11.35 5.57 -13.95
C PRO A 153 11.43 4.77 -15.26
N LEU A 154 12.51 4.01 -15.47
CA LEU A 154 12.66 3.15 -16.65
C LEU A 154 11.99 1.78 -16.47
N CYS A 155 11.92 1.28 -15.23
CA CYS A 155 11.16 0.07 -14.93
C CYS A 155 9.68 0.27 -15.33
N PRO A 156 9.06 -0.67 -16.07
CA PRO A 156 7.66 -0.54 -16.49
C PRO A 156 6.69 -0.37 -15.32
N PHE A 157 6.92 -1.08 -14.21
CA PHE A 157 6.10 -0.94 -13.01
C PHE A 157 6.23 0.46 -12.41
N ALA A 158 7.46 0.93 -12.17
CA ALA A 158 7.70 2.26 -11.63
C ALA A 158 7.11 3.35 -12.54
N LYS A 159 7.23 3.20 -13.86
CA LYS A 159 6.64 4.14 -14.81
C LYS A 159 5.13 4.22 -14.67
N LEU A 160 4.44 3.08 -14.58
CA LEU A 160 2.99 3.04 -14.37
C LEU A 160 2.57 3.69 -13.04
N GLU A 161 3.35 3.49 -11.97
CA GLU A 161 3.09 4.15 -10.68
C GLU A 161 3.20 5.68 -10.79
N PHE A 162 4.24 6.18 -11.46
CA PHE A 162 4.41 7.62 -11.73
C PHE A 162 3.33 8.21 -12.65
N GLU A 163 2.78 7.42 -13.57
CA GLU A 163 1.66 7.85 -14.43
C GLU A 163 0.33 7.92 -13.67
N LYS A 164 0.11 7.02 -12.69
CA LYS A 164 -1.13 6.97 -11.90
C LYS A 164 -1.16 8.00 -10.77
N LYS A 165 -0.01 8.26 -10.15
CA LYS A 165 0.08 9.06 -8.92
C LYS A 165 0.49 10.50 -9.22
N GLU A 166 -0.49 11.41 -9.19
CA GLU A 166 -0.24 12.85 -9.38
C GLU A 166 0.74 13.41 -8.34
N GLU A 167 0.78 12.83 -7.15
CA GLU A 167 1.73 13.22 -6.10
C GLU A 167 3.19 13.04 -6.49
N TYR A 168 3.54 12.23 -7.49
CA TYR A 168 4.91 12.04 -7.96
C TYR A 168 5.30 13.02 -9.07
N ALA A 169 4.37 13.86 -9.54
CA ALA A 169 4.63 14.81 -10.61
C ALA A 169 5.72 15.85 -10.24
N ASP A 170 5.89 16.14 -8.94
CA ASP A 170 6.90 17.06 -8.45
C ASP A 170 8.33 16.53 -8.64
N ILE A 171 8.53 15.22 -8.49
CA ILE A 171 9.84 14.56 -8.50
C ILE A 171 10.18 13.91 -9.84
N TRP A 172 9.20 13.76 -10.73
CA TRP A 172 9.39 13.09 -12.01
C TRP A 172 10.20 13.94 -13.00
N ARG A 173 11.31 13.38 -13.48
CA ARG A 173 12.06 13.85 -14.65
C ARG A 173 11.62 13.08 -15.90
N ARG A 174 10.98 13.80 -16.82
CA ARG A 174 10.53 13.27 -18.11
C ARG A 174 11.60 13.34 -19.18
#